data_AF-A0A432QRR3-F1
#
_entry.id   AF-A0A432QRR3-F1
#
_cell.length_a   1.000
_cell.length_b   1.000
_cell.length_c   1.000
_cell.angle_alpha   90.00
_cell.angle_beta   90.00
_cell.angle_gamma   90.00
#
_symmetry.space_group_name_H-M   'P 1'
#
loop_
_entity.id
_entity.type
_entity.pdbx_description
1 polymer ?
#
loop_
_entity_poly.entity_id
_entity_poly.type
_entity_poly.pdbx_seq_one_letter_code
_entity_poly.pdbx_strand_id
1 'polypeptide(L)'
;MIDDQFAPLTEKILAAIKTVGGTHPKFLFNTHYHPDHTGGNENLGDEGTLIFSQENVRKRLHDGYFIKEFKAEQPPFDPDGLPVITFSKDISFHLNGDKVHAVFAPHAHTDGDSFIVFSKANVIHTGDIFFNGFYPFIDVDHGGSLKGMILAADTILALADDNTRIIPGHGPLAGKPQLQRYRAMLATVLERLSKLKKEGKSPEEAVATKPLADLEEEWGDGHFKGDQWISFIYPSI
;
A
#
# COMPACT_ATOMS: atom_id res chain seq x y z
N MET A 1 -6.02 13.70 -6.12
CA MET A 1 -6.46 12.29 -6.16
C MET A 1 -5.37 11.46 -5.55
N ILE A 2 -5.71 10.39 -4.83
CA ILE A 2 -4.74 9.45 -4.27
C ILE A 2 -4.96 8.13 -5.00
N ASP A 3 -3.93 7.66 -5.70
CA ASP A 3 -3.95 6.52 -6.64
C ASP A 3 -5.02 6.63 -7.74
N ASP A 4 -4.85 5.89 -8.83
CA ASP A 4 -5.71 6.02 -10.01
C ASP A 4 -6.18 4.69 -10.63
N GLN A 5 -5.94 3.59 -9.92
CA GLN A 5 -6.36 2.25 -10.32
C GLN A 5 -5.71 1.81 -11.65
N PHE A 6 -6.19 0.71 -12.21
CA PHE A 6 -5.79 0.27 -13.54
C PHE A 6 -6.27 1.24 -14.64
N ALA A 7 -5.48 1.41 -15.70
CA ALA A 7 -5.80 2.26 -16.87
C ALA A 7 -7.26 2.18 -17.36
N PRO A 8 -7.88 1.00 -17.53
CA PRO A 8 -9.26 0.91 -18.02
C PRO A 8 -10.32 1.52 -17.08
N LEU A 9 -9.96 1.88 -15.86
CA LEU A 9 -10.86 2.46 -14.86
C LEU A 9 -10.83 3.99 -14.82
N THR A 10 -9.90 4.65 -15.52
CA THR A 10 -9.75 6.12 -15.50
C THR A 10 -11.07 6.85 -15.79
N GLU A 11 -11.80 6.47 -16.84
CA GLU A 11 -13.08 7.12 -17.19
C GLU A 11 -14.15 6.96 -16.10
N LYS A 12 -14.21 5.78 -15.48
CA LYS A 12 -15.16 5.53 -14.37
C LYS A 12 -14.80 6.37 -13.15
N ILE A 13 -13.52 6.54 -12.86
CA ILE A 13 -13.01 7.37 -11.76
C ILE A 13 -13.32 8.84 -12.04
N LEU A 14 -13.01 9.35 -13.23
CA LEU A 14 -13.32 10.73 -13.63
C LEU A 14 -14.83 11.00 -13.56
N ALA A 15 -15.68 10.03 -13.94
CA ALA A 15 -17.12 10.14 -13.78
C ALA A 15 -17.53 10.20 -12.30
N ALA A 16 -16.97 9.36 -11.43
CA ALA A 16 -17.23 9.37 -9.99
C ALA A 16 -16.78 10.69 -9.32
N ILE A 17 -15.65 11.26 -9.74
CA ILE A 17 -15.18 12.55 -9.22
C ILE A 17 -16.20 13.66 -9.51
N LYS A 18 -16.83 13.65 -10.69
CA LYS A 18 -17.89 14.61 -11.03
C LYS A 18 -19.12 14.48 -10.12
N THR A 19 -19.48 13.28 -9.68
CA THR A 19 -20.66 13.09 -8.81
C THR A 19 -20.45 13.63 -7.39
N VAL A 20 -19.20 13.74 -6.94
CA VAL A 20 -18.83 14.36 -5.65
C VAL A 20 -18.43 15.84 -5.79
N GLY A 21 -18.70 16.46 -6.94
CA GLY A 21 -18.48 17.89 -7.18
C GLY A 21 -17.06 18.26 -7.60
N GLY A 22 -16.22 17.27 -7.92
CA GLY A 22 -14.89 17.50 -8.48
C GLY A 22 -14.89 17.74 -10.00
N THR A 23 -13.77 18.23 -10.49
CA THR A 23 -13.45 18.33 -11.93
C THR A 23 -12.30 17.38 -12.26
N HIS A 24 -11.73 17.47 -13.47
CA HIS A 24 -10.49 16.78 -13.79
C HIS A 24 -9.43 17.05 -12.69
N PRO A 25 -8.78 16.01 -12.13
CA PRO A 25 -7.78 16.16 -11.07
C PRO A 25 -6.58 16.99 -11.55
N LYS A 26 -6.16 17.99 -10.76
CA LYS A 26 -4.90 18.70 -11.05
C LYS A 26 -3.67 17.95 -10.54
N PHE A 27 -3.88 17.17 -9.47
CA PHE A 27 -2.84 16.46 -8.73
C PHE A 27 -3.25 15.01 -8.54
N LEU A 28 -2.35 14.10 -8.88
CA LEU A 28 -2.39 12.68 -8.55
C LEU A 28 -1.20 12.35 -7.64
N PHE A 29 -1.45 11.61 -6.57
CA PHE A 29 -0.40 11.12 -5.69
C PHE A 29 -0.43 9.60 -5.69
N ASN A 30 0.66 8.95 -6.10
CA ASN A 30 0.79 7.49 -6.01
C ASN A 30 1.36 7.10 -4.65
N THR A 31 0.67 6.24 -3.91
CA THR A 31 1.09 5.72 -2.60
C THR A 31 2.27 4.78 -2.72
N HIS A 32 2.31 3.97 -3.77
CA HIS A 32 3.37 3.05 -4.14
C HIS A 32 3.28 2.75 -5.65
N TYR A 33 4.11 1.83 -6.18
CA TYR A 33 4.28 1.67 -7.64
C TYR A 33 3.40 0.60 -8.31
N HIS A 34 2.62 -0.19 -7.55
CA HIS A 34 1.88 -1.32 -8.12
C HIS A 34 0.79 -0.89 -9.10
N PRO A 35 0.47 -1.72 -10.10
CA PRO A 35 -0.33 -1.31 -11.26
C PRO A 35 -1.80 -1.03 -10.93
N ASP A 36 -2.32 -1.55 -9.83
CA ASP A 36 -3.64 -1.20 -9.30
C ASP A 36 -3.67 0.14 -8.55
N HIS A 37 -2.54 0.85 -8.46
CA HIS A 37 -2.43 2.17 -7.86
C HIS A 37 -1.87 3.24 -8.81
N THR A 38 -1.19 2.82 -9.87
CA THR A 38 -0.54 3.71 -10.84
C THR A 38 -0.94 3.44 -12.29
N GLY A 39 -1.80 2.45 -12.54
CA GLY A 39 -2.10 2.00 -13.89
C GLY A 39 -2.81 3.06 -14.73
N GLY A 40 -3.45 4.06 -14.12
CA GLY A 40 -4.07 5.19 -14.80
C GLY A 40 -3.14 6.36 -15.09
N ASN A 41 -1.86 6.29 -14.68
CA ASN A 41 -1.01 7.48 -14.61
C ASN A 41 -0.85 8.13 -15.98
N GLU A 42 -0.61 7.33 -17.03
CA GLU A 42 -0.42 7.83 -18.40
C GLU A 42 -1.67 8.53 -18.92
N ASN A 43 -2.87 7.99 -18.67
CA ASN A 43 -4.13 8.60 -19.10
C ASN A 43 -4.32 9.99 -18.46
N LEU A 44 -3.95 10.14 -17.18
CA LEU A 44 -4.14 11.40 -16.46
C LEU A 44 -3.00 12.39 -16.73
N GLY A 45 -1.78 11.88 -16.86
CA GLY A 45 -0.59 12.64 -17.19
C GLY A 45 -0.67 13.31 -18.56
N ASP A 46 -1.13 12.56 -19.58
CA ASP A 46 -1.37 13.08 -20.94
C ASP A 46 -2.40 14.23 -20.95
N GLU A 47 -3.37 14.19 -20.04
CA GLU A 47 -4.37 15.26 -19.85
C GLU A 47 -3.87 16.42 -18.96
N GLY A 48 -2.61 16.39 -18.50
CA GLY A 48 -1.96 17.45 -17.75
C GLY A 48 -2.11 17.37 -16.23
N THR A 49 -2.50 16.22 -15.68
CA THR A 49 -2.44 15.97 -14.23
C THR A 49 -0.98 15.91 -13.77
N LEU A 50 -0.62 16.67 -12.74
CA LEU A 50 0.71 16.59 -12.14
C LEU A 50 0.77 15.42 -11.15
N ILE A 51 1.71 14.52 -11.37
CA ILE A 51 1.86 13.28 -10.60
C ILE A 51 2.96 13.43 -9.54
N PHE A 52 2.67 12.98 -8.32
CA PHE A 52 3.55 13.04 -7.15
C PHE A 52 3.75 11.65 -6.57
N SER A 53 4.95 11.37 -6.07
CA SER A 53 5.23 10.12 -5.37
C SER A 53 6.50 10.21 -4.53
N GLN A 54 6.78 9.15 -3.76
CA GLN A 54 8.12 8.96 -3.21
C GLN A 54 9.12 8.63 -4.34
N GLU A 55 10.40 8.97 -4.19
CA GLU A 55 11.43 8.86 -5.24
C GLU A 55 11.65 7.45 -5.83
N ASN A 56 11.56 6.40 -5.00
CA ASN A 56 11.65 5.00 -5.43
C ASN A 56 10.46 4.62 -6.30
N VAL A 57 9.25 5.14 -6.04
CA VAL A 57 8.08 4.91 -6.91
C VAL A 57 8.36 5.42 -8.31
N ARG A 58 8.88 6.65 -8.45
CA ARG A 58 9.25 7.20 -9.77
C ARG A 58 10.29 6.31 -10.46
N LYS A 59 11.31 5.86 -9.72
CA LYS A 59 12.34 4.98 -10.25
C LYS A 59 11.76 3.65 -10.78
N ARG A 60 10.89 2.99 -10.01
CA ARG A 60 10.24 1.73 -10.41
C ARG A 60 9.40 1.92 -11.68
N LEU A 61 8.60 2.98 -11.75
CA LEU A 61 7.78 3.28 -12.92
C LEU A 61 8.64 3.63 -14.15
N HIS A 62 9.76 4.33 -13.97
CA HIS A 62 10.70 4.66 -15.04
C HIS A 62 11.46 3.43 -15.57
N ASP A 63 11.93 2.56 -14.68
CA ASP A 63 12.77 1.43 -15.05
C ASP A 63 11.94 0.22 -15.52
N GLY A 64 10.65 0.15 -15.16
CA GLY A 64 9.83 -1.05 -15.27
C GLY A 64 10.15 -2.07 -14.16
N TYR A 65 9.29 -3.07 -14.02
CA TYR A 65 9.42 -4.09 -12.97
C TYR A 65 8.65 -5.38 -13.31
N PHE A 66 8.93 -6.44 -12.56
CA PHE A 66 8.25 -7.72 -12.66
C PHE A 66 7.83 -8.22 -11.28
N ILE A 67 6.54 -8.43 -11.05
CA ILE A 67 6.01 -8.98 -9.80
C ILE A 67 5.84 -10.49 -9.97
N LYS A 68 6.70 -11.25 -9.31
CA LYS A 68 6.81 -12.71 -9.45
C LYS A 68 5.54 -13.43 -9.02
N GLU A 69 4.91 -13.01 -7.93
CA GLU A 69 3.73 -13.64 -7.33
C GLU A 69 2.53 -13.59 -8.28
N PHE A 70 2.42 -12.52 -9.07
CA PHE A 70 1.37 -12.34 -10.07
C PHE A 70 1.80 -12.67 -11.49
N LYS A 71 3.08 -13.01 -11.71
CA LYS A 71 3.69 -13.19 -13.03
C LYS A 71 3.39 -12.00 -13.96
N ALA A 72 3.42 -10.81 -13.38
CA ALA A 72 3.02 -9.58 -14.05
C ALA A 72 4.26 -8.77 -14.39
N GLU A 73 4.45 -8.47 -15.67
CA GLU A 73 5.47 -7.56 -16.16
C GLU A 73 4.84 -6.20 -16.40
N GLN A 74 5.48 -5.17 -15.85
CA GLN A 74 5.13 -3.78 -16.12
C GLN A 74 6.31 -3.14 -16.86
N PRO A 75 6.15 -2.78 -18.14
CA PRO A 75 7.17 -2.03 -18.86
C PRO A 75 7.34 -0.62 -18.24
N PRO A 76 8.47 0.05 -18.53
CA PRO A 76 8.63 1.48 -18.29
C PRO A 76 7.40 2.29 -18.71
N PHE A 77 6.99 3.23 -17.87
CA PHE A 77 5.92 4.18 -18.17
C PHE A 77 6.43 5.21 -19.18
N ASP A 78 5.52 5.69 -20.03
CA ASP A 78 5.75 6.88 -20.84
C ASP A 78 6.05 8.09 -19.94
N PRO A 79 6.84 9.08 -20.41
CA PRO A 79 7.25 10.23 -19.60
C PRO A 79 6.10 10.97 -18.91
N ASP A 80 4.93 11.03 -19.55
CA ASP A 80 3.73 11.69 -19.03
C ASP A 80 3.09 10.93 -17.86
N GLY A 81 3.29 9.60 -17.78
CA GLY A 81 2.85 8.77 -16.65
C GLY A 81 3.80 8.78 -15.45
N LEU A 82 4.93 9.49 -15.51
CA LEU A 82 5.92 9.48 -14.44
C LEU A 82 5.69 10.60 -13.40
N PRO A 83 5.81 10.31 -12.08
CA PRO A 83 5.73 11.32 -11.01
C PRO A 83 6.73 12.48 -11.15
N VAL A 84 6.29 13.66 -11.56
CA VAL A 84 7.17 14.81 -11.87
C VAL A 84 7.69 15.53 -10.63
N ILE A 85 7.06 15.34 -9.47
CA ILE A 85 7.53 15.86 -8.19
C ILE A 85 7.68 14.68 -7.22
N THR A 86 8.90 14.49 -6.73
CA THR A 86 9.21 13.43 -5.77
C THR A 86 9.62 13.99 -4.42
N PHE A 87 9.54 13.14 -3.39
CA PHE A 87 10.07 13.41 -2.07
C PHE A 87 10.80 12.19 -1.51
N SER A 88 11.71 12.43 -0.56
CA SER A 88 12.51 11.39 0.09
C SER A 88 12.07 11.05 1.51
N LYS A 89 11.36 11.97 2.20
CA LYS A 89 10.87 11.77 3.57
C LYS A 89 9.38 12.10 3.71
N ASP A 90 9.02 13.34 3.42
CA ASP A 90 7.64 13.80 3.47
C ASP A 90 7.45 15.00 2.54
N ILE A 91 6.19 15.30 2.24
CA ILE A 91 5.77 16.48 1.50
C ILE A 91 4.42 16.98 2.02
N SER A 92 4.23 18.30 2.04
CA SER A 92 2.98 18.94 2.46
C SER A 92 2.34 19.72 1.32
N PHE A 93 1.03 19.62 1.23
CA PHE A 93 0.20 20.40 0.33
C PHE A 93 -0.82 21.21 1.12
N HIS A 94 -1.14 22.40 0.61
CA HIS A 94 -2.22 23.23 1.13
C HIS A 94 -3.31 23.32 0.07
N LEU A 95 -4.27 22.42 0.13
CA LEU A 95 -5.28 22.21 -0.93
C LEU A 95 -6.68 22.33 -0.35
N ASN A 96 -7.55 23.09 -1.02
CA ASN A 96 -8.97 23.22 -0.65
C ASN A 96 -9.21 23.62 0.81
N GLY A 97 -8.28 24.38 1.40
CA GLY A 97 -8.34 24.79 2.81
C GLY A 97 -8.01 23.69 3.82
N ASP A 98 -7.37 22.60 3.38
CA ASP A 98 -6.81 21.54 4.22
C ASP A 98 -5.27 21.49 4.08
N LYS A 99 -4.60 21.01 5.13
CA LYS A 99 -3.20 20.58 5.09
C LYS A 99 -3.15 19.08 4.85
N VAL A 100 -2.69 18.71 3.67
CA VAL A 100 -2.49 17.31 3.25
C VAL A 100 -1.01 16.98 3.39
N HIS A 101 -0.66 15.95 4.13
CA HIS A 101 0.73 15.59 4.43
C HIS A 101 1.00 14.15 4.03
N ALA A 102 1.87 13.93 3.06
CA ALA A 102 2.29 12.59 2.66
C ALA A 102 3.62 12.25 3.32
N VAL A 103 3.71 11.04 3.86
CA VAL A 103 4.84 10.56 4.67
C VAL A 103 5.35 9.25 4.10
N PHE A 104 6.66 9.15 3.90
CA PHE A 104 7.34 7.93 3.48
C PHE A 104 7.29 6.89 4.60
N ALA A 105 6.82 5.69 4.27
CA ALA A 105 6.87 4.50 5.12
C ALA A 105 7.90 3.51 4.55
N PRO A 106 9.12 3.47 5.10
CA PRO A 106 10.20 2.67 4.51
C PRO A 106 9.96 1.17 4.69
N HIS A 107 10.16 0.41 3.61
CA HIS A 107 10.20 -1.06 3.58
C HIS A 107 8.93 -1.74 4.11
N ALA A 108 7.77 -1.14 3.88
CA ALA A 108 6.49 -1.66 4.33
C ALA A 108 5.95 -2.67 3.31
N HIS A 109 5.06 -2.24 2.42
CA HIS A 109 4.54 -3.05 1.33
C HIS A 109 5.55 -3.15 0.18
N THR A 110 6.27 -2.06 -0.09
CA THR A 110 7.35 -1.90 -1.07
C THR A 110 8.52 -1.09 -0.47
N ASP A 111 9.48 -0.67 -1.29
CA ASP A 111 10.53 0.29 -0.90
C ASP A 111 10.13 1.77 -1.06
N GLY A 112 8.92 2.07 -1.54
CA GLY A 112 8.45 3.41 -1.89
C GLY A 112 7.13 3.83 -1.24
N ASP A 113 6.64 3.11 -0.25
CA ASP A 113 5.27 3.32 0.28
C ASP A 113 5.08 4.67 0.95
N SER A 114 3.89 5.22 0.83
CA SER A 114 3.51 6.47 1.47
C SER A 114 2.08 6.41 1.99
N PHE A 115 1.86 7.00 3.17
CA PHE A 115 0.51 7.30 3.65
C PHE A 115 0.28 8.82 3.66
N ILE A 116 -0.99 9.22 3.52
CA ILE A 116 -1.40 10.61 3.35
C ILE A 116 -2.38 10.98 4.47
N VAL A 117 -2.04 12.04 5.21
CA VAL A 117 -2.85 12.59 6.31
C VAL A 117 -3.56 13.86 5.86
N PHE A 118 -4.88 13.87 5.95
CA PHE A 118 -5.74 15.02 5.73
C PHE A 118 -6.14 15.62 7.08
N SER A 119 -5.49 16.71 7.47
CA SER A 119 -5.53 17.21 8.84
C SER A 119 -6.93 17.69 9.25
N LYS A 120 -7.58 18.47 8.38
CA LYS A 120 -8.91 19.04 8.64
C LYS A 120 -10.00 17.98 8.50
N ALA A 121 -9.87 17.06 7.54
CA ALA A 121 -10.84 15.99 7.34
C ALA A 121 -10.74 14.89 8.42
N ASN A 122 -9.63 14.82 9.16
CA ASN A 122 -9.29 13.72 10.06
C ASN A 122 -9.34 12.35 9.34
N VAL A 123 -8.67 12.28 8.18
CA VAL A 123 -8.58 11.09 7.33
C VAL A 123 -7.13 10.71 7.10
N ILE A 124 -6.81 9.42 7.13
CA ILE A 124 -5.52 8.88 6.70
C ILE A 124 -5.75 7.89 5.57
N HIS A 125 -5.15 8.12 4.40
CA HIS A 125 -5.11 7.16 3.29
C HIS A 125 -3.79 6.41 3.33
N THR A 126 -3.81 5.09 3.45
CA THR A 126 -2.59 4.32 3.76
C THR A 126 -1.95 3.68 2.55
N GLY A 127 -2.67 3.61 1.42
CA GLY A 127 -2.31 2.67 0.37
C GLY A 127 -2.19 1.26 0.96
N ASP A 128 -1.31 0.47 0.37
CA ASP A 128 -1.15 -0.94 0.69
C ASP A 128 -0.36 -1.23 1.96
N ILE A 129 -0.06 -0.20 2.76
CA ILE A 129 0.38 -0.37 4.15
C ILE A 129 -0.71 -1.06 5.00
N PHE A 130 -1.98 -0.94 4.60
CA PHE A 130 -3.10 -1.55 5.32
C PHE A 130 -4.09 -2.23 4.39
N PHE A 131 -4.23 -3.54 4.57
CA PHE A 131 -5.27 -4.39 3.99
C PHE A 131 -6.28 -4.72 5.09
N ASN A 132 -7.52 -4.26 4.94
CA ASN A 132 -8.51 -4.39 5.99
C ASN A 132 -9.33 -5.69 5.85
N GLY A 133 -9.00 -6.68 6.67
CA GLY A 133 -9.77 -7.92 6.84
C GLY A 133 -9.21 -9.14 6.09
N PHE A 134 -7.99 -9.07 5.58
CA PHE A 134 -7.31 -10.20 4.95
C PHE A 134 -5.80 -10.03 4.96
N TYR A 135 -5.07 -11.13 4.71
CA TYR A 135 -3.61 -11.07 4.60
C TYR A 135 -3.17 -10.12 3.47
N PRO A 136 -2.19 -9.23 3.73
CA PRO A 136 -1.71 -8.28 2.74
C PRO A 136 -0.81 -8.97 1.71
N PHE A 137 -0.73 -8.42 0.49
CA PHE A 137 0.48 -8.65 -0.30
C PHE A 137 1.64 -7.88 0.36
N ILE A 138 2.85 -8.44 0.36
CA ILE A 138 4.07 -7.74 0.78
C ILE A 138 5.13 -8.05 -0.28
N ASP A 139 5.56 -7.03 -1.01
CA ASP A 139 6.49 -7.18 -2.13
C ASP A 139 7.94 -7.26 -1.63
N VAL A 140 8.28 -8.43 -1.08
CA VAL A 140 9.60 -8.72 -0.49
C VAL A 140 10.73 -8.51 -1.49
N ASP A 141 10.53 -8.92 -2.74
CA ASP A 141 11.54 -8.81 -3.80
C ASP A 141 11.84 -7.34 -4.16
N HIS A 142 10.91 -6.43 -3.84
CA HIS A 142 11.05 -4.98 -4.05
C HIS A 142 11.10 -4.19 -2.74
N GLY A 143 11.56 -4.83 -1.66
CA GLY A 143 11.97 -4.17 -0.43
C GLY A 143 10.87 -4.03 0.63
N GLY A 144 9.69 -4.63 0.40
CA GLY A 144 8.66 -4.78 1.42
C GLY A 144 9.06 -5.76 2.52
N SER A 145 8.49 -5.61 3.71
CA SER A 145 8.75 -6.52 4.83
C SER A 145 7.64 -6.50 5.87
N LEU A 146 7.43 -7.64 6.54
CA LEU A 146 6.46 -7.74 7.64
C LEU A 146 6.80 -6.77 8.79
N LYS A 147 8.09 -6.55 9.06
CA LYS A 147 8.56 -5.61 10.07
C LYS A 147 8.26 -4.16 9.67
N GLY A 148 8.48 -3.78 8.42
CA GLY A 148 8.16 -2.43 7.95
C GLY A 148 6.67 -2.16 7.95
N MET A 149 5.85 -3.14 7.58
CA MET A 149 4.39 -3.05 7.69
C MET A 149 3.94 -2.77 9.14
N ILE A 150 4.52 -3.46 10.12
CA ILE A 150 4.26 -3.21 11.55
C ILE A 150 4.68 -1.79 11.96
N LEU A 151 5.87 -1.33 11.56
CA LEU A 151 6.37 0.00 11.91
C LEU A 151 5.54 1.12 11.26
N ALA A 152 5.10 0.93 10.03
CA ALA A 152 4.23 1.86 9.32
C ALA A 152 2.84 1.90 9.99
N ALA A 153 2.26 0.75 10.34
CA ALA A 153 1.02 0.69 11.10
C ALA A 153 1.14 1.36 12.48
N ASP A 154 2.24 1.15 13.20
CA ASP A 154 2.52 1.81 14.49
C ASP A 154 2.58 3.34 14.33
N THR A 155 3.19 3.82 13.25
CA THR A 155 3.27 5.26 12.93
C THR A 155 1.88 5.84 12.66
N ILE A 156 1.07 5.17 11.84
CA ILE A 156 -0.29 5.60 11.52
C ILE A 156 -1.18 5.59 12.78
N LEU A 157 -1.05 4.56 13.63
CA LEU A 157 -1.79 4.47 14.90
C LEU A 157 -1.43 5.58 15.89
N ALA A 158 -0.20 6.07 15.87
CA ALA A 158 0.25 7.19 16.69
C ALA A 158 -0.32 8.54 16.21
N LEU A 159 -0.61 8.66 14.91
CA LEU A 159 -1.23 9.85 14.31
C LEU A 159 -2.76 9.84 14.41
N ALA A 160 -3.37 8.66 14.41
CA ALA A 160 -4.82 8.51 14.46
C ALA A 160 -5.38 8.72 15.87
N ASP A 161 -6.46 9.48 15.98
CA ASP A 161 -7.34 9.52 17.14
C ASP A 161 -8.56 8.58 16.96
N ASP A 162 -9.46 8.57 17.95
CA ASP A 162 -10.63 7.68 17.93
C ASP A 162 -11.67 8.06 16.86
N ASN A 163 -11.59 9.29 16.32
CA ASN A 163 -12.47 9.79 15.26
C ASN A 163 -11.83 9.72 13.87
N THR A 164 -10.53 9.40 13.78
CA THR A 164 -9.83 9.30 12.49
C THR A 164 -10.43 8.21 11.62
N ARG A 165 -10.78 8.57 10.38
CA ARG A 165 -11.15 7.61 9.34
C ARG A 165 -9.90 7.16 8.60
N ILE A 166 -9.76 5.86 8.40
CA ILE A 166 -8.61 5.27 7.73
C ILE A 166 -9.08 4.61 6.44
N ILE A 167 -8.55 5.05 5.30
CA ILE A 167 -8.81 4.49 3.99
C ILE A 167 -7.68 3.50 3.69
N PRO A 168 -7.94 2.18 3.73
CA PRO A 168 -6.95 1.18 3.35
C PRO A 168 -6.72 1.20 1.82
N GLY A 169 -5.62 0.63 1.37
CA GLY A 169 -5.44 0.34 -0.06
C GLY A 169 -6.45 -0.70 -0.55
N HIS A 170 -6.69 -1.72 0.27
CA HIS A 170 -7.67 -2.78 -0.01
C HIS A 170 -8.57 -3.09 1.20
N GLY A 171 -9.84 -3.35 0.92
CA GLY A 171 -10.85 -3.67 1.93
C GLY A 171 -11.75 -2.48 2.31
N PRO A 172 -12.67 -2.66 3.27
CA PRO A 172 -13.64 -1.63 3.63
C PRO A 172 -13.01 -0.48 4.40
N LEU A 173 -13.68 0.68 4.39
CA LEU A 173 -13.29 1.85 5.18
C LEU A 173 -13.16 1.50 6.67
N ALA A 174 -12.10 1.99 7.30
CA ALA A 174 -11.69 1.60 8.64
C ALA A 174 -11.61 2.79 9.62
N GLY A 175 -11.37 2.46 10.88
CA GLY A 175 -10.85 3.37 11.89
C GLY A 175 -9.71 2.72 12.66
N LYS A 176 -9.29 3.37 13.75
CA LYS A 176 -8.19 2.93 14.60
C LYS A 176 -8.31 1.46 15.08
N PRO A 177 -9.49 0.95 15.51
CA PRO A 177 -9.61 -0.43 16.00
C PRO A 177 -9.29 -1.50 14.94
N GLN A 178 -9.65 -1.28 13.68
CA GLN A 178 -9.35 -2.20 12.58
C GLN A 178 -7.84 -2.25 12.32
N LEU A 179 -7.18 -1.09 12.28
CA LEU A 179 -5.73 -1.01 12.09
C LEU A 179 -4.96 -1.64 13.27
N GLN A 180 -5.47 -1.49 14.50
CA GLN A 180 -4.89 -2.16 15.67
C GLN A 180 -4.95 -3.69 15.56
N ARG A 181 -6.09 -4.24 15.11
CA ARG A 181 -6.23 -5.69 14.87
C ARG A 181 -5.29 -6.18 13.78
N TYR A 182 -5.21 -5.45 12.68
CA TYR A 182 -4.28 -5.75 11.59
C TYR A 182 -2.82 -5.76 12.07
N ARG A 183 -2.38 -4.71 12.77
CA ARG A 183 -1.04 -4.63 13.35
C ARG A 183 -0.76 -5.79 14.31
N ALA A 184 -1.72 -6.16 15.16
CA ALA A 184 -1.59 -7.28 16.09
C ALA A 184 -1.44 -8.62 15.36
N MET A 185 -2.19 -8.82 14.28
CA MET A 185 -2.04 -9.98 13.39
C MET A 185 -0.62 -10.03 12.79
N LEU A 186 -0.13 -8.94 12.20
CA LEU A 186 1.23 -8.90 11.62
C LEU A 186 2.30 -9.23 12.67
N ALA A 187 2.19 -8.68 13.87
CA ALA A 187 3.13 -8.94 14.97
C ALA A 187 3.11 -10.41 15.42
N THR A 188 1.91 -11.00 15.53
CA THR A 188 1.73 -12.42 15.86
C THR A 188 2.39 -13.32 14.83
N VAL A 189 2.21 -13.00 13.54
CA VAL A 189 2.81 -13.74 12.43
C VAL A 189 4.33 -13.62 12.48
N LEU A 190 4.86 -12.40 12.66
CA LEU A 190 6.30 -12.16 12.73
C LEU A 190 6.93 -12.98 13.86
N GLU A 191 6.32 -13.00 15.03
CA GLU A 191 6.80 -13.80 16.17
C GLU A 191 6.85 -15.30 15.82
N ARG A 192 5.74 -15.84 15.30
CA ARG A 192 5.62 -17.27 14.97
C ARG A 192 6.62 -17.69 13.89
N LEU A 193 6.71 -16.93 12.80
CA LEU A 193 7.62 -17.24 11.70
C LEU A 193 9.09 -17.05 12.11
N SER A 194 9.40 -16.03 12.91
CA SER A 194 10.76 -15.82 13.44
C SER A 194 11.22 -16.98 14.32
N LYS A 195 10.31 -17.59 15.10
CA LYS A 195 10.61 -18.78 15.89
C LYS A 195 10.96 -19.97 14.98
N LEU A 196 10.14 -20.24 13.97
CA LEU A 196 10.38 -21.32 13.01
C LEU A 196 11.71 -21.10 12.25
N LYS A 197 12.01 -19.86 11.88
CA LYS A 197 13.27 -19.49 11.22
C LYS A 197 14.49 -19.76 12.10
N LYS A 198 14.41 -19.41 13.40
CA LYS A 198 15.46 -19.70 14.39
C LYS A 198 15.65 -21.19 14.64
N GLU A 199 14.60 -21.99 14.48
CA GLU A 199 14.67 -23.47 14.52
C GLU A 199 15.28 -24.07 13.24
N GLY A 200 15.63 -23.25 12.26
CA GLY A 200 16.25 -23.69 11.01
C GLY A 200 15.28 -24.21 9.95
N LYS A 201 13.96 -23.99 10.14
CA LYS A 201 12.95 -24.50 9.21
C LYS A 201 12.98 -23.77 7.87
N SER A 202 12.90 -24.54 6.78
CA SER A 202 12.66 -24.01 5.44
C SER A 202 11.26 -23.38 5.30
N PRO A 203 10.97 -22.61 4.24
CA PRO A 203 9.62 -22.12 3.97
C PRO A 203 8.58 -23.25 3.93
N GLU A 204 8.89 -24.37 3.27
CA GLU A 204 8.00 -25.52 3.14
C GLU A 204 7.72 -26.17 4.50
N GLU A 205 8.76 -26.32 5.32
CA GLU A 205 8.64 -26.85 6.67
C GLU A 205 7.83 -25.91 7.59
N ALA A 206 8.00 -24.59 7.43
CA ALA A 206 7.23 -23.61 8.18
C ALA A 206 5.74 -23.69 7.83
N VAL A 207 5.40 -23.73 6.54
CA VAL A 207 4.02 -23.95 6.06
C VAL A 207 3.43 -25.24 6.62
N ALA A 208 4.19 -26.34 6.61
CA ALA A 208 3.74 -27.64 7.11
C ALA A 208 3.36 -27.63 8.61
N THR A 209 3.90 -26.70 9.41
CA THR A 209 3.50 -26.53 10.82
C THR A 209 2.15 -25.84 11.01
N LYS A 210 1.56 -25.29 9.94
CA LYS A 210 0.30 -24.52 9.94
C LYS A 210 0.26 -23.43 11.02
N PRO A 211 1.26 -22.53 11.07
CA PRO A 211 1.42 -21.60 12.18
C PRO A 211 0.34 -20.52 12.23
N LEU A 212 -0.49 -20.40 11.19
CA LEU A 212 -1.56 -19.39 11.08
C LEU A 212 -2.97 -20.01 11.13
N ALA A 213 -3.11 -21.28 11.50
CA ALA A 213 -4.39 -22.00 11.44
C ALA A 213 -5.53 -21.32 12.22
N ASP A 214 -5.22 -20.66 13.34
CA ASP A 214 -6.16 -19.89 14.17
C ASP A 214 -6.51 -18.50 13.59
N LEU A 215 -5.75 -18.03 12.60
CA LEU A 215 -5.97 -16.75 11.93
C LEU A 215 -6.75 -16.90 10.61
N GLU A 216 -6.84 -18.11 10.06
CA GLU A 216 -7.46 -18.36 8.75
C GLU A 216 -8.94 -17.94 8.67
N GLU A 217 -9.69 -18.10 9.76
CA GLU A 217 -11.11 -17.72 9.80
C GLU A 217 -11.31 -16.22 9.56
N GLU A 218 -10.42 -15.38 10.10
CA GLU A 218 -10.54 -13.92 9.99
C GLU A 218 -9.76 -13.35 8.80
N TRP A 219 -8.58 -13.89 8.48
CA TRP A 219 -7.64 -13.27 7.55
C TRP A 219 -7.48 -14.00 6.22
N GLY A 220 -7.97 -15.24 6.14
CA GLY A 220 -7.77 -16.12 4.99
C GLY A 220 -8.74 -15.89 3.83
N ASP A 221 -9.73 -14.98 3.92
CA ASP A 221 -10.73 -14.76 2.86
C ASP A 221 -10.30 -13.77 1.76
N GLY A 222 -9.02 -13.40 1.75
CA GLY A 222 -8.42 -12.54 0.72
C GLY A 222 -7.85 -13.31 -0.48
N HIS A 223 -6.97 -12.65 -1.23
CA HIS A 223 -6.28 -13.24 -2.38
C HIS A 223 -5.38 -14.44 -1.99
N PHE A 224 -4.85 -14.43 -0.76
CA PHE A 224 -3.95 -15.47 -0.26
C PHE A 224 -4.55 -16.18 0.94
N LYS A 225 -4.42 -17.50 0.96
CA LYS A 225 -4.53 -18.31 2.18
C LYS A 225 -3.22 -18.21 2.97
N GLY A 226 -3.23 -18.54 4.26
CA GLY A 226 -2.06 -18.38 5.11
C GLY A 226 -0.83 -19.18 4.66
N ASP A 227 -1.03 -20.35 4.05
CA ASP A 227 0.07 -21.17 3.50
C ASP A 227 0.77 -20.49 2.30
N GLN A 228 -0.02 -19.95 1.38
CA GLN A 228 0.47 -19.13 0.28
C GLN A 228 1.16 -17.88 0.83
N TRP A 229 0.55 -17.23 1.83
CA TRP A 229 1.07 -16.02 2.46
C TRP A 229 2.45 -16.22 3.08
N ILE A 230 2.61 -17.28 3.89
CA ILE A 230 3.90 -17.65 4.46
C ILE A 230 4.95 -17.85 3.35
N SER A 231 4.59 -18.52 2.25
CA SER A 231 5.53 -18.89 1.20
C SER A 231 6.26 -17.70 0.58
N PHE A 232 5.61 -16.53 0.50
CA PHE A 232 6.25 -15.32 -0.05
C PHE A 232 6.87 -14.41 1.02
N ILE A 233 6.33 -14.33 2.24
CA ILE A 233 6.92 -13.46 3.27
C ILE A 233 8.08 -14.11 4.02
N TYR A 234 8.10 -15.44 4.17
CA TYR A 234 9.08 -16.15 5.00
C TYR A 234 10.55 -15.96 4.59
N PRO A 235 10.90 -15.79 3.30
CA PRO A 235 12.26 -15.41 2.91
C PRO A 235 12.75 -14.10 3.56
N SER A 236 11.84 -13.15 3.86
CA SER A 236 12.14 -11.87 4.50
C SER A 236 12.18 -11.89 6.03
N ILE A 237 11.78 -13.01 6.65
CA ILE A 237 11.77 -13.23 8.11
C ILE A 237 13.18 -13.60 8.58
#